data_AF-A0A5J4J951-F1
#
_entry.id   AF-A0A5J4J951-F1
#
_cell.length_a   1.000
_cell.length_b   1.000
_cell.length_c   1.000
_cell.angle_alpha   90.00
_cell.angle_beta   90.00
_cell.angle_gamma   90.00
#
_symmetry.space_group_name_H-M   'P 1'
#
loop_
_entity.id
_entity.type
_entity.pdbx_description
1 polymer ?
#
loop_
_entity_poly.entity_id
_entity_poly.type
_entity_poly.pdbx_seq_one_letter_code
_entity_poly.pdbx_strand_id
1 'polypeptide(L)'
;MNHSKLSDHKFKKGKFITPWNEVISQLGQENSWYHGRLPEYLWLAMIIEHYGRTEGLIKCRSIIKKLVEKVPDLLTPRFSKILHLDSDKQNEIYNYILSIIDVRVLTPLTAIFTYSSYPVFSAKFHTGMPIEERIDLINSIMKKASDHQSDLSTDVRFIVIYFNLLSGRLYIPSETLNMLLEYPTLPHKNEKMRIIRPMIRSVEIGQVEFDPYDSDYLDVFWERVSRMSDCELFYIELTENTPDTDEYMNNVKTVLRYYTDLLVSANPLDDKMLVLLGIATYSYKRLLELVKHELFHTISGRSIVRVLIEDYIMMKYLLQNESTHDNIWAEYQYYGIGQYKLIVERYLQSGKTLPNSHVHYDYMDMLVNEYKNKEFIDMDTTYFNKQNIRGKAISVGEKDLFDFYYDYDSAFEHGLWGAIRESSLIKCNSPSHQYHCIPDIEDNQKMKSVWNDCVEIMNKTLAVLEEVYGLPSHLSKGVKKDE
;
A
#
# COMPACT_ATOMS: atom_id res chain seq x y z
N MET A 1 -6.75 -18.75 -4.65
CA MET A 1 -5.38 -19.18 -4.28
C MET A 1 -5.23 -18.97 -2.79
N ASN A 2 -4.63 -19.92 -2.06
CA ASN A 2 -4.25 -19.67 -0.67
C ASN A 2 -3.04 -18.75 -0.68
N HIS A 3 -3.13 -17.62 0.01
CA HIS A 3 -2.01 -16.71 0.20
C HIS A 3 -0.97 -17.32 1.14
N SER A 4 0.32 -17.05 0.90
CA SER A 4 1.40 -17.49 1.78
C SER A 4 1.30 -16.80 3.14
N LYS A 5 1.48 -17.57 4.21
CA LYS A 5 1.55 -17.08 5.58
C LYS A 5 2.92 -16.45 5.84
N LEU A 6 3.05 -15.64 6.89
CA LEU A 6 4.35 -15.10 7.31
C LEU A 6 5.36 -16.23 7.60
N SER A 7 4.90 -17.35 8.17
CA SER A 7 5.71 -18.56 8.40
C SER A 7 6.33 -19.16 7.14
N ASP A 8 5.76 -18.89 5.98
CA ASP A 8 6.25 -19.38 4.70
C ASP A 8 7.37 -18.48 4.14
N HIS A 9 7.55 -17.28 4.70
CA HIS A 9 8.60 -16.33 4.28
C HIS A 9 9.92 -16.64 5.01
N LYS A 10 11.03 -16.66 4.27
CA LYS A 10 12.35 -16.91 4.87
C LYS A 10 13.00 -15.61 5.32
N PHE A 11 13.32 -15.49 6.59
CA PHE A 11 14.06 -14.35 7.12
C PHE A 11 15.56 -14.48 6.83
N LYS A 12 16.13 -13.58 6.04
CA LYS A 12 17.56 -13.52 5.71
C LYS A 12 18.06 -12.09 5.76
N LYS A 13 19.11 -11.83 6.54
CA LYS A 13 19.78 -10.51 6.66
C LYS A 13 18.81 -9.34 6.88
N GLY A 14 17.85 -9.49 7.80
CA GLY A 14 16.89 -8.42 8.12
C GLY A 14 15.68 -8.32 7.20
N LYS A 15 15.49 -9.25 6.26
CA LYS A 15 14.39 -9.24 5.29
C LYS A 15 13.60 -10.54 5.29
N PHE A 16 12.27 -10.44 5.24
CA PHE A 16 11.41 -11.58 4.92
C PHE A 16 11.33 -11.74 3.40
N ILE A 17 11.83 -12.85 2.88
CA ILE A 17 11.81 -13.18 1.45
C ILE A 17 10.56 -14.02 1.16
N THR A 18 9.77 -13.58 0.17
CA THR A 18 8.55 -14.28 -0.26
C THR A 18 8.89 -15.62 -0.96
N PRO A 19 8.06 -16.66 -0.81
CA PRO A 19 8.32 -17.97 -1.44
C PRO A 19 8.55 -17.90 -2.95
N TRP A 20 7.79 -17.06 -3.65
CA TRP A 20 7.87 -16.93 -5.10
C TRP A 20 9.17 -16.29 -5.57
N ASN A 21 9.70 -15.32 -4.83
CA ASN A 21 10.98 -14.68 -5.17
C ASN A 21 12.18 -15.63 -4.98
N GLU A 22 12.01 -16.76 -4.28
CA GLU A 22 13.03 -17.81 -4.22
C GLU A 22 13.00 -18.74 -5.45
N VAL A 23 11.85 -18.88 -6.11
CA VAL A 23 11.64 -19.86 -7.20
C VAL A 23 11.74 -19.21 -8.58
N ILE A 24 11.20 -18.00 -8.72
CA ILE A 24 11.19 -17.24 -9.98
C ILE A 24 11.99 -15.96 -9.73
N SER A 25 13.00 -15.68 -10.57
CA SER A 25 13.64 -14.37 -10.57
C SER A 25 12.55 -13.32 -10.78
N GLN A 26 12.44 -12.34 -9.87
CA GLN A 26 11.37 -11.35 -9.80
C GLN A 26 10.73 -11.06 -11.17
N LEU A 27 9.46 -11.44 -11.34
CA LEU A 27 8.69 -11.09 -12.54
C LEU A 27 8.63 -9.56 -12.63
N GLY A 28 9.36 -9.00 -13.60
CA GLY A 28 9.35 -7.57 -13.90
C GLY A 28 7.94 -7.07 -14.23
N GLN A 29 7.72 -5.77 -14.05
CA GLN A 29 6.44 -5.13 -14.35
C GLN A 29 6.03 -5.35 -15.81
N GLU A 30 7.00 -5.32 -16.72
CA GLU A 30 6.91 -5.54 -18.17
C GLU A 30 6.51 -6.98 -18.52
N ASN A 31 6.74 -7.93 -17.61
CA ASN A 31 6.30 -9.32 -17.73
C ASN A 31 4.97 -9.57 -17.02
N SER A 32 4.31 -8.54 -16.47
CA SER A 32 2.96 -8.66 -15.93
C SER A 32 1.91 -8.65 -17.04
N TRP A 33 0.73 -9.20 -16.73
CA TRP A 33 -0.40 -9.18 -17.67
C TRP A 33 -0.76 -7.77 -18.08
N TYR A 34 -1.04 -6.92 -17.10
CA TYR A 34 -1.63 -5.62 -17.35
C TYR A 34 -0.65 -4.65 -18.01
N HIS A 35 0.60 -4.57 -17.52
CA HIS A 35 1.56 -3.59 -18.04
C HIS A 35 2.25 -4.05 -19.34
N GLY A 36 2.45 -5.35 -19.52
CA GLY A 36 3.19 -5.88 -20.67
C GLY A 36 2.32 -6.55 -21.72
N ARG A 37 1.58 -7.59 -21.33
CA ARG A 37 0.92 -8.47 -22.30
C ARG A 37 -0.42 -7.95 -22.80
N LEU A 38 -1.16 -7.23 -21.97
CA LEU A 38 -2.44 -6.67 -22.36
C LEU A 38 -2.31 -5.67 -23.53
N PRO A 39 -1.37 -4.70 -23.54
CA PRO A 39 -1.14 -3.84 -24.71
C PRO A 39 -0.96 -4.63 -26.01
N GLU A 40 -0.13 -5.67 -25.97
CA GLU A 40 0.20 -6.52 -27.11
C GLU A 40 -0.98 -7.33 -27.65
N TYR A 41 -1.94 -7.67 -26.79
CA TYR A 41 -3.10 -8.48 -27.14
C TYR A 41 -4.41 -7.69 -27.12
N LEU A 42 -4.35 -6.37 -26.95
CA LEU A 42 -5.53 -5.52 -26.87
C LEU A 42 -6.39 -5.65 -28.13
N TRP A 43 -5.75 -5.79 -29.29
CA TRP A 43 -6.45 -5.99 -30.57
C TRP A 43 -7.34 -7.25 -30.59
N LEU A 44 -6.94 -8.33 -29.92
CA LEU A 44 -7.77 -9.54 -29.76
C LEU A 44 -8.95 -9.25 -28.83
N ALA A 45 -8.71 -8.53 -27.73
CA ALA A 45 -9.75 -8.12 -26.80
C ALA A 45 -10.80 -7.24 -27.51
N MET A 46 -10.38 -6.33 -28.40
CA MET A 46 -11.29 -5.50 -29.19
C MET A 46 -12.22 -6.32 -30.09
N ILE A 47 -11.68 -7.34 -30.76
CA ILE A 47 -12.49 -8.24 -31.61
C ILE A 47 -13.48 -9.04 -30.77
N ILE A 48 -13.04 -9.59 -29.63
CA ILE A 48 -13.89 -10.39 -28.74
C ILE A 48 -15.01 -9.55 -28.15
N GLU A 49 -14.70 -8.34 -27.69
CA GLU A 49 -15.67 -7.45 -27.08
C GLU A 49 -16.71 -6.96 -28.10
N HIS A 50 -16.28 -6.61 -29.31
CA HIS A 50 -17.18 -6.08 -30.34
C HIS A 50 -18.19 -7.12 -30.85
N TYR A 51 -17.75 -8.36 -31.11
CA TYR A 51 -18.61 -9.41 -31.64
C TYR A 51 -19.25 -10.30 -30.58
N GLY A 52 -18.91 -10.08 -29.30
CA GLY A 52 -19.22 -11.01 -28.23
C GLY A 52 -18.35 -12.27 -28.26
N ARG A 53 -18.32 -12.98 -27.13
CA ARG A 53 -17.36 -14.07 -26.90
C ARG A 53 -17.32 -15.13 -28.00
N THR A 54 -18.45 -15.73 -28.36
CA THR A 54 -18.49 -16.87 -29.29
C THR A 54 -18.00 -16.49 -30.68
N GLU A 55 -18.61 -15.48 -31.29
CA GLU A 55 -18.23 -15.00 -32.63
C GLU A 55 -16.83 -14.39 -32.62
N GLY A 56 -16.48 -13.66 -31.56
CA GLY A 56 -15.16 -13.09 -31.35
C GLY A 56 -14.05 -14.15 -31.33
N LEU A 57 -14.23 -15.23 -30.57
CA LEU A 57 -13.27 -16.33 -30.53
C LEU A 57 -13.14 -17.03 -31.90
N ILE A 58 -14.24 -17.20 -32.63
CA ILE A 58 -14.23 -17.78 -33.99
C ILE A 58 -13.44 -16.89 -34.96
N LYS A 59 -13.70 -15.57 -34.93
CA LYS A 59 -13.01 -14.58 -35.77
C LYS A 59 -11.52 -14.51 -35.43
N CYS A 60 -11.18 -14.41 -34.15
CA CYS A 60 -9.80 -14.45 -33.67
C CYS A 60 -9.09 -15.73 -34.14
N ARG A 61 -9.72 -16.90 -33.97
CA ARG A 61 -9.22 -18.20 -34.47
C ARG A 61 -8.90 -18.16 -35.97
N SER A 62 -9.78 -17.59 -36.78
CA SER A 62 -9.56 -17.48 -38.23
C SER A 62 -8.34 -16.62 -38.54
N ILE A 63 -8.21 -15.47 -37.85
CA ILE A 63 -7.08 -14.55 -38.02
C ILE A 63 -5.76 -15.20 -37.59
N ILE A 64 -5.71 -15.83 -36.42
CA ILE A 64 -4.47 -16.46 -35.93
C ILE A 64 -4.04 -17.65 -36.77
N LYS A 65 -4.99 -18.41 -37.36
CA LYS A 65 -4.65 -19.46 -38.32
C LYS A 65 -3.96 -18.90 -39.56
N LYS A 66 -4.43 -17.75 -40.07
CA LYS A 66 -3.77 -17.06 -41.20
C LYS A 66 -2.40 -16.53 -40.82
N LEU A 67 -2.23 -16.00 -39.60
CA LEU A 67 -0.92 -15.56 -39.10
C LEU A 67 0.08 -16.72 -39.06
N VAL A 68 -0.31 -17.89 -38.54
CA VAL A 68 0.57 -19.09 -38.52
C VAL A 68 0.95 -19.54 -39.94
N GLU A 69 -0.01 -19.50 -40.88
CA GLU A 69 0.24 -19.89 -42.29
C GLU A 69 1.23 -18.94 -42.99
N LYS A 70 1.13 -17.63 -42.73
CA LYS A 70 1.86 -16.59 -43.48
C LYS A 70 3.10 -16.07 -42.79
N VAL A 71 3.19 -16.24 -41.48
CA VAL A 71 4.32 -15.81 -40.66
C VAL A 71 4.72 -16.96 -39.73
N PRO A 72 5.25 -18.08 -40.28
CA PRO A 72 5.53 -19.29 -39.51
C PRO A 72 6.56 -19.08 -38.38
N ASP A 73 7.38 -18.04 -38.48
CA ASP A 73 8.39 -17.70 -37.48
C ASP A 73 7.81 -16.97 -36.26
N LEU A 74 6.60 -16.40 -36.36
CA LEU A 74 5.97 -15.61 -35.30
C LEU A 74 5.71 -16.46 -34.05
N LEU A 75 6.30 -16.06 -32.90
CA LEU A 75 6.21 -16.81 -31.63
C LEU A 75 4.86 -16.70 -30.98
N THR A 76 4.28 -15.51 -30.94
CA THR A 76 2.96 -15.25 -30.37
C THR A 76 2.25 -14.20 -31.22
N PRO A 77 0.92 -14.05 -31.11
CA PRO A 77 0.18 -13.05 -31.88
C PRO A 77 0.30 -11.63 -31.29
N ARG A 78 1.50 -11.26 -30.80
CA ARG A 78 1.83 -9.93 -30.30
C ARG A 78 1.66 -8.88 -31.39
N PHE A 79 0.98 -7.80 -31.08
CA PHE A 79 0.71 -6.75 -32.05
C PHE A 79 1.98 -6.02 -32.48
N SER A 80 2.94 -5.82 -31.57
CA SER A 80 4.26 -5.27 -31.89
C SER A 80 4.94 -6.01 -33.05
N LYS A 81 4.93 -7.34 -33.00
CA LYS A 81 5.54 -8.18 -34.04
C LYS A 81 4.81 -8.07 -35.37
N ILE A 82 3.49 -7.94 -35.36
CA ILE A 82 2.68 -7.73 -36.56
C ILE A 82 2.98 -6.34 -37.17
N LEU A 83 3.10 -5.31 -36.34
CA LEU A 83 3.47 -3.95 -36.73
C LEU A 83 4.91 -3.82 -37.27
N HIS A 84 5.79 -4.78 -36.97
CA HIS A 84 7.16 -4.83 -37.46
C HIS A 84 7.37 -5.75 -38.67
N LEU A 85 6.32 -6.42 -39.18
CA LEU A 85 6.41 -7.16 -40.44
C LEU A 85 6.72 -6.22 -41.62
N ASP A 86 7.29 -6.77 -42.68
CA ASP A 86 7.46 -6.06 -43.94
C ASP A 86 6.10 -5.64 -44.53
N SER A 87 6.10 -4.53 -45.29
CA SER A 87 4.89 -3.91 -45.81
C SER A 87 4.00 -4.85 -46.63
N ASP A 88 4.58 -5.79 -47.37
CA ASP A 88 3.82 -6.74 -48.19
C ASP A 88 3.06 -7.73 -47.30
N LYS A 89 3.74 -8.33 -46.32
CA LYS A 89 3.10 -9.20 -45.31
C LYS A 89 2.07 -8.45 -44.48
N GLN A 90 2.36 -7.21 -44.08
CA GLN A 90 1.39 -6.37 -43.36
C GLN A 90 0.12 -6.17 -44.19
N ASN A 91 0.26 -5.79 -45.46
CA ASN A 91 -0.89 -5.62 -46.34
C ASN A 91 -1.68 -6.91 -46.50
N GLU A 92 -1.02 -8.06 -46.69
CA GLU A 92 -1.68 -9.36 -46.78
C GLU A 92 -2.48 -9.67 -45.51
N ILE A 93 -1.86 -9.55 -44.33
CA ILE A 93 -2.49 -9.83 -43.04
C ILE A 93 -3.64 -8.86 -42.76
N TYR A 94 -3.44 -7.55 -42.93
CA TYR A 94 -4.48 -6.55 -42.64
C TYR A 94 -5.66 -6.67 -43.60
N ASN A 95 -5.43 -6.95 -44.89
CA ASN A 95 -6.53 -7.22 -45.82
C ASN A 95 -7.32 -8.47 -45.40
N TYR A 96 -6.64 -9.52 -44.92
CA TYR A 96 -7.34 -10.70 -44.41
C TYR A 96 -8.14 -10.37 -43.14
N ILE A 97 -7.57 -9.61 -42.20
CA ILE A 97 -8.30 -9.16 -41.01
C ILE A 97 -9.56 -8.38 -41.43
N LEU A 98 -9.45 -7.42 -42.35
CA LEU A 98 -10.58 -6.64 -42.87
C LEU A 98 -11.63 -7.48 -43.63
N SER A 99 -11.28 -8.68 -44.09
CA SER A 99 -12.27 -9.61 -44.65
C SER A 99 -13.09 -10.36 -43.58
N ILE A 100 -12.63 -10.36 -42.33
CA ILE A 100 -13.23 -11.07 -41.20
C ILE A 100 -13.95 -10.13 -40.23
N ILE A 101 -13.43 -8.90 -40.06
CA ILE A 101 -13.95 -7.91 -39.11
C ILE A 101 -14.23 -6.56 -39.79
N ASP A 102 -15.13 -5.79 -39.19
CA ASP A 102 -15.40 -4.40 -39.55
C ASP A 102 -14.17 -3.54 -39.20
N VAL A 103 -13.79 -2.63 -40.10
CA VAL A 103 -12.63 -1.74 -39.92
C VAL A 103 -12.69 -0.96 -38.60
N ARG A 104 -13.90 -0.60 -38.15
CA ARG A 104 -14.13 0.18 -36.92
C ARG A 104 -13.69 -0.54 -35.65
N VAL A 105 -13.54 -1.88 -35.69
CA VAL A 105 -13.10 -2.67 -34.54
C VAL A 105 -11.67 -2.32 -34.12
N LEU A 106 -10.78 -2.09 -35.08
CA LEU A 106 -9.37 -1.77 -34.82
C LEU A 106 -9.02 -0.30 -35.13
N THR A 107 -9.96 0.48 -35.65
CA THR A 107 -9.82 1.94 -35.77
C THR A 107 -9.31 2.60 -34.48
N PRO A 108 -9.77 2.24 -33.26
CA PRO A 108 -9.29 2.87 -32.03
C PRO A 108 -7.76 2.88 -31.89
N LEU A 109 -7.10 1.78 -32.27
CA LEU A 109 -5.65 1.65 -32.18
C LEU A 109 -4.88 2.63 -33.08
N THR A 110 -5.52 3.25 -34.08
CA THR A 110 -4.90 4.30 -34.91
C THR A 110 -4.68 5.62 -34.14
N ALA A 111 -5.29 5.78 -32.96
CA ALA A 111 -4.95 6.85 -32.03
C ALA A 111 -3.52 6.70 -31.50
N ILE A 112 -3.10 5.45 -31.25
CA ILE A 112 -1.76 5.12 -30.75
C ILE A 112 -0.81 4.91 -31.93
N PHE A 113 -1.20 4.14 -32.95
CA PHE A 113 -0.36 3.77 -34.09
C PHE A 113 -0.72 4.62 -35.31
N THR A 114 -0.22 5.86 -35.31
CA THR A 114 -0.50 6.89 -36.32
C THR A 114 0.22 6.63 -37.64
N TYR A 115 -0.26 7.25 -38.73
CA TYR A 115 0.30 7.12 -40.07
C TYR A 115 1.80 7.49 -40.15
N SER A 116 2.28 8.45 -39.36
CA SER A 116 3.68 8.87 -39.37
C SER A 116 4.65 7.78 -38.90
N SER A 117 4.22 6.91 -37.99
CA SER A 117 5.05 5.82 -37.44
C SER A 117 4.68 4.45 -38.03
N TYR A 118 3.39 4.24 -38.31
CA TYR A 118 2.83 2.96 -38.75
C TYR A 118 1.92 3.15 -39.98
N PRO A 119 2.49 3.55 -41.14
CA PRO A 119 1.72 3.99 -42.31
C PRO A 119 0.80 2.90 -42.87
N VAL A 120 1.25 1.64 -42.92
CA VAL A 120 0.45 0.53 -43.49
C VAL A 120 -0.77 0.23 -42.61
N PHE A 121 -0.57 0.12 -41.29
CA PHE A 121 -1.67 -0.11 -40.35
C PHE A 121 -2.66 1.07 -40.36
N SER A 122 -2.15 2.29 -40.18
CA SER A 122 -3.02 3.47 -40.11
C SER A 122 -3.78 3.70 -41.43
N ALA A 123 -3.17 3.45 -42.59
CA ALA A 123 -3.87 3.61 -43.88
C ALA A 123 -5.04 2.63 -44.05
N LYS A 124 -4.97 1.44 -43.44
CA LYS A 124 -5.99 0.39 -43.55
C LYS A 124 -7.12 0.56 -42.54
N PHE A 125 -6.82 0.99 -41.33
CA PHE A 125 -7.77 0.99 -40.21
C PHE A 125 -8.28 2.38 -39.81
N HIS A 126 -7.71 3.47 -40.35
CA HIS A 126 -8.21 4.81 -40.07
C HIS A 126 -9.60 5.03 -40.70
N THR A 127 -10.51 5.59 -39.92
CA THR A 127 -11.85 6.01 -40.36
C THR A 127 -12.16 7.40 -39.81
N GLY A 128 -13.36 7.91 -40.06
CA GLY A 128 -13.83 9.20 -39.53
C GLY A 128 -14.20 9.20 -38.03
N MET A 129 -13.96 8.12 -37.29
CA MET A 129 -14.24 8.05 -35.84
C MET A 129 -13.48 9.17 -35.09
N PRO A 130 -14.14 9.99 -34.26
CA PRO A 130 -13.47 11.02 -33.45
C PRO A 130 -12.37 10.44 -32.55
N ILE A 131 -11.36 11.24 -32.22
CA ILE A 131 -10.23 10.76 -31.41
C ILE A 131 -10.67 10.40 -29.99
N GLU A 132 -11.60 11.17 -29.42
CA GLU A 132 -12.16 10.95 -28.08
C GLU A 132 -12.85 9.58 -28.00
N GLU A 133 -13.69 9.25 -28.99
CA GLU A 133 -14.36 7.95 -29.08
C GLU A 133 -13.37 6.79 -29.19
N ARG A 134 -12.26 6.97 -29.92
CA ARG A 134 -11.20 5.96 -30.02
C ARG A 134 -10.55 5.70 -28.65
N ILE A 135 -10.25 6.76 -27.90
CA ILE A 135 -9.61 6.66 -26.58
C ILE A 135 -10.58 6.04 -25.56
N ASP A 136 -11.85 6.43 -25.58
CA ASP A 136 -12.88 5.86 -24.71
C ASP A 136 -13.04 4.36 -24.93
N LEU A 137 -13.03 3.91 -26.19
CA LEU A 137 -13.08 2.49 -26.53
C LEU A 137 -11.84 1.75 -26.03
N ILE A 138 -10.64 2.30 -26.23
CA ILE A 138 -9.39 1.71 -25.69
C ILE A 138 -9.50 1.57 -24.17
N ASN A 139 -9.87 2.64 -23.46
CA ASN A 139 -10.00 2.65 -22.01
C ASN A 139 -11.04 1.65 -21.50
N SER A 140 -12.21 1.60 -22.13
CA SER A 140 -13.29 0.67 -21.77
C SER A 140 -12.84 -0.79 -21.88
N ILE A 141 -12.13 -1.14 -22.96
CA ILE A 141 -11.66 -2.50 -23.20
C ILE A 141 -10.51 -2.84 -22.26
N MET A 142 -9.58 -1.91 -22.04
CA MET A 142 -8.52 -2.08 -21.05
C MET A 142 -9.08 -2.27 -19.64
N LYS A 143 -10.14 -1.55 -19.24
CA LYS A 143 -10.80 -1.73 -17.94
C LYS A 143 -11.37 -3.14 -17.77
N LYS A 144 -11.96 -3.71 -18.81
CA LYS A 144 -12.52 -5.09 -18.79
C LYS A 144 -11.44 -6.17 -18.79
N ALA A 145 -10.28 -5.86 -19.36
CA ALA A 145 -9.16 -6.78 -19.51
C ALA A 145 -7.98 -6.51 -18.55
N SER A 146 -8.09 -5.54 -17.62
CA SER A 146 -7.00 -5.19 -16.71
C SER A 146 -6.78 -6.24 -15.64
N ASP A 147 -7.86 -6.75 -15.04
CA ASP A 147 -7.79 -7.88 -14.13
C ASP A 147 -7.35 -9.13 -14.88
N HIS A 148 -6.21 -9.67 -14.45
CA HIS A 148 -5.61 -10.87 -15.00
C HIS A 148 -6.49 -12.12 -14.81
N GLN A 149 -7.50 -12.03 -13.94
CA GLN A 149 -8.48 -13.08 -13.67
C GLN A 149 -9.84 -12.85 -14.35
N SER A 150 -10.01 -11.77 -15.11
CA SER A 150 -11.27 -11.51 -15.80
C SER A 150 -11.54 -12.54 -16.90
N ASP A 151 -12.82 -12.67 -17.24
CA ASP A 151 -13.29 -13.55 -18.29
C ASP A 151 -12.68 -13.16 -19.66
N LEU A 152 -12.67 -11.86 -19.99
CA LEU A 152 -12.07 -11.33 -21.22
C LEU A 152 -10.55 -11.57 -21.26
N SER A 153 -9.84 -11.31 -20.17
CA SER A 153 -8.40 -11.60 -20.08
C SER A 153 -8.09 -13.08 -20.33
N THR A 154 -8.97 -13.97 -19.85
CA THR A 154 -8.79 -15.41 -20.03
C THR A 154 -9.09 -15.84 -21.47
N ASP A 155 -10.12 -15.26 -22.10
CA ASP A 155 -10.43 -15.50 -23.51
C ASP A 155 -9.28 -15.06 -24.43
N VAL A 156 -8.66 -13.90 -24.16
CA VAL A 156 -7.49 -13.43 -24.92
C VAL A 156 -6.30 -14.37 -24.73
N ARG A 157 -5.97 -14.76 -23.50
CA ARG A 157 -4.88 -15.71 -23.21
C ARG A 157 -5.10 -17.07 -23.86
N PHE A 158 -6.35 -17.53 -23.91
CA PHE A 158 -6.71 -18.74 -24.61
C PHE A 158 -6.35 -18.65 -26.10
N ILE A 159 -6.63 -17.53 -26.77
CA ILE A 159 -6.25 -17.33 -28.17
C ILE A 159 -4.72 -17.37 -28.35
N VAL A 160 -3.96 -16.78 -27.43
CA VAL A 160 -2.49 -16.84 -27.46
C VAL A 160 -1.99 -18.28 -27.34
N ILE A 161 -2.52 -19.06 -26.40
CA ILE A 161 -2.18 -20.48 -26.26
C ILE A 161 -2.60 -21.26 -27.51
N TYR A 162 -3.77 -20.98 -28.06
CA TYR A 162 -4.27 -21.65 -29.25
C TYR A 162 -3.40 -21.35 -30.48
N PHE A 163 -2.86 -20.14 -30.61
CA PHE A 163 -1.84 -19.80 -31.60
C PHE A 163 -0.60 -20.70 -31.46
N ASN A 164 -0.11 -20.90 -30.23
CA ASN A 164 1.08 -21.73 -29.96
C ASN A 164 0.85 -23.23 -30.23
N LEU A 165 -0.37 -23.70 -30.03
CA LEU A 165 -0.78 -25.06 -30.44
C LEU A 165 -0.81 -25.19 -31.96
N LEU A 166 -1.38 -24.21 -32.67
CA LEU A 166 -1.46 -24.22 -34.14
C LEU A 166 -0.08 -24.11 -34.80
N SER A 167 0.86 -23.39 -34.21
CA SER A 167 2.23 -23.28 -34.71
C SER A 167 3.10 -24.51 -34.42
N GLY A 168 2.59 -25.50 -33.69
CA GLY A 168 3.33 -26.72 -33.32
C GLY A 168 4.42 -26.49 -32.27
N ARG A 169 4.38 -25.36 -31.56
CA ARG A 169 5.41 -24.93 -30.60
C ARG A 169 5.09 -25.30 -29.15
N LEU A 170 3.85 -25.70 -28.88
CA LEU A 170 3.40 -26.11 -27.56
C LEU A 170 2.97 -27.57 -27.53
N TYR A 171 3.65 -28.37 -26.71
CA TYR A 171 3.27 -29.75 -26.40
C TYR A 171 2.69 -29.80 -24.99
N ILE A 172 1.45 -30.25 -24.87
CA ILE A 172 0.72 -30.37 -23.60
C ILE A 172 0.13 -31.77 -23.45
N PRO A 173 -0.07 -32.25 -22.21
CA PRO A 173 -0.73 -33.53 -21.96
C PRO A 173 -2.13 -33.58 -22.60
N SER A 174 -2.55 -34.77 -23.04
CA SER A 174 -3.83 -34.96 -23.74
C SER A 174 -5.04 -34.47 -22.94
N GLU A 175 -5.02 -34.64 -21.61
CA GLU A 175 -6.07 -34.16 -20.72
C GLU A 175 -6.18 -32.63 -20.72
N THR A 176 -5.03 -31.94 -20.67
CA THR A 176 -4.97 -30.48 -20.79
C THR A 176 -5.42 -30.00 -22.16
N LEU A 177 -5.05 -30.72 -23.23
CA LEU A 177 -5.48 -30.41 -24.59
C LEU A 177 -7.01 -30.51 -24.73
N ASN A 178 -7.62 -31.58 -24.20
CA ASN A 178 -9.07 -31.74 -24.24
C ASN A 178 -9.79 -30.58 -23.53
N MET A 179 -9.29 -30.17 -22.36
CA MET A 179 -9.82 -29.01 -21.64
C MET A 179 -9.71 -27.70 -22.44
N LEU A 180 -8.59 -27.47 -23.12
CA LEU A 180 -8.43 -26.29 -24.00
C LEU A 180 -9.38 -26.34 -25.20
N LEU A 181 -9.59 -27.50 -25.81
CA LEU A 181 -10.51 -27.65 -26.95
C LEU A 181 -11.98 -27.47 -26.55
N GLU A 182 -12.35 -27.83 -25.32
CA GLU A 182 -13.69 -27.58 -24.77
C GLU A 182 -13.93 -26.10 -24.43
N TYR A 183 -12.90 -25.38 -23.97
CA TYR A 183 -13.00 -23.99 -23.49
C TYR A 183 -13.85 -23.02 -24.34
N PRO A 184 -13.67 -22.89 -25.67
CA PRO A 184 -14.43 -21.93 -26.47
C PRO A 184 -15.93 -22.27 -26.55
N THR A 185 -16.32 -23.53 -26.28
CA THR A 185 -17.71 -23.99 -26.36
C THR A 185 -18.48 -23.85 -25.05
N LEU A 186 -17.77 -23.69 -23.92
CA LEU A 186 -18.37 -23.60 -22.59
C LEU A 186 -18.65 -22.13 -22.23
N PRO A 187 -19.80 -21.80 -21.61
CA PRO A 187 -20.03 -20.48 -21.05
C PRO A 187 -19.19 -20.27 -19.78
N HIS A 188 -18.81 -19.03 -19.47
CA HIS A 188 -17.97 -18.69 -18.31
C HIS A 188 -18.55 -19.14 -16.95
N LYS A 189 -19.88 -19.26 -16.86
CA LYS A 189 -20.57 -19.75 -15.64
C LYS A 189 -20.51 -21.27 -15.46
N ASN A 190 -20.02 -22.03 -16.43
CA ASN A 190 -19.93 -23.48 -16.34
C ASN A 190 -18.96 -23.91 -15.23
N GLU A 191 -19.31 -24.93 -14.45
CA GLU A 191 -18.48 -25.39 -13.33
C GLU A 191 -17.07 -25.82 -13.74
N LYS A 192 -16.92 -26.44 -14.92
CA LYS A 192 -15.60 -26.81 -15.47
C LYS A 192 -14.65 -25.61 -15.62
N MET A 193 -15.18 -24.40 -15.80
CA MET A 193 -14.37 -23.17 -15.92
C MET A 193 -13.61 -22.82 -14.63
N ARG A 194 -13.96 -23.41 -13.48
CA ARG A 194 -13.19 -23.28 -12.23
C ARG A 194 -11.81 -23.95 -12.33
N ILE A 195 -11.67 -24.95 -13.19
CA ILE A 195 -10.42 -25.69 -13.43
C ILE A 195 -9.74 -25.17 -14.70
N ILE A 196 -10.50 -24.99 -15.79
CA ILE A 196 -9.94 -24.65 -17.10
C ILE A 196 -9.32 -23.24 -17.11
N ARG A 197 -9.95 -22.23 -16.50
CA ARG A 197 -9.45 -20.84 -16.54
C ARG A 197 -8.12 -20.67 -15.80
N PRO A 198 -7.94 -21.16 -14.56
CA PRO A 198 -6.62 -21.14 -13.91
C PRO A 198 -5.55 -21.87 -14.71
N MET A 199 -5.90 -23.01 -15.31
CA MET A 199 -4.98 -23.77 -16.17
C MET A 199 -4.52 -22.95 -17.38
N ILE A 200 -5.45 -22.32 -18.12
CA ILE A 200 -5.13 -21.43 -19.25
C ILE A 200 -4.15 -20.33 -18.82
N ARG A 201 -4.44 -19.65 -17.71
CA ARG A 201 -3.58 -18.56 -17.22
C ARG A 201 -2.20 -19.08 -16.82
N SER A 202 -2.13 -20.24 -16.17
CA SER A 202 -0.87 -20.86 -15.76
C SER A 202 -0.01 -21.26 -16.96
N VAL A 203 -0.61 -21.88 -17.98
CA VAL A 203 0.09 -22.29 -19.19
C VAL A 203 0.62 -21.08 -19.95
N GLU A 204 -0.17 -20.00 -20.05
CA GLU A 204 0.26 -18.77 -20.71
C GLU A 204 1.39 -18.07 -19.95
N ILE A 205 1.32 -18.00 -18.61
CA ILE A 205 2.38 -17.40 -17.78
C ILE A 205 3.69 -18.17 -17.92
N GLY A 206 3.64 -19.50 -17.99
CA GLY A 206 4.82 -20.34 -18.18
C GLY A 206 5.52 -20.14 -19.52
N GLN A 207 4.92 -19.40 -20.47
CA GLN A 207 5.49 -19.14 -21.79
C GLN A 207 6.15 -17.76 -21.92
N VAL A 208 6.03 -16.91 -20.90
CA VAL A 208 6.47 -15.49 -20.96
C VAL A 208 7.97 -15.34 -21.24
N GLU A 209 8.80 -16.27 -20.76
CA GLU A 209 10.25 -16.21 -20.94
C GLU A 209 10.72 -16.52 -22.38
N PHE A 210 9.89 -17.19 -23.19
CA PHE A 210 10.29 -17.64 -24.53
C PHE A 210 10.08 -16.60 -25.63
N ASP A 211 9.29 -15.56 -25.37
CA ASP A 211 9.01 -14.50 -26.32
C ASP A 211 9.18 -13.14 -25.63
N PRO A 212 10.40 -12.55 -25.71
CA PRO A 212 10.73 -11.29 -25.06
C PRO A 212 9.75 -10.19 -25.44
N TYR A 213 9.41 -9.35 -24.46
CA TYR A 213 8.58 -8.18 -24.71
C TYR A 213 9.31 -7.16 -25.60
N ASP A 214 8.53 -6.33 -26.27
CA ASP A 214 9.02 -5.23 -27.09
C ASP A 214 8.93 -3.93 -26.27
N SER A 215 10.08 -3.47 -25.73
CA SER A 215 10.13 -2.29 -24.84
C SER A 215 9.64 -1.04 -25.56
N ASP A 216 10.11 -0.83 -26.79
CA ASP A 216 9.82 0.37 -27.56
C ASP A 216 8.32 0.44 -27.89
N TYR A 217 7.71 -0.70 -28.21
CA TYR A 217 6.26 -0.79 -28.38
C TYR A 217 5.50 -0.45 -27.10
N LEU A 218 5.90 -1.00 -25.95
CA LEU A 218 5.21 -0.74 -24.68
C LEU A 218 5.34 0.73 -24.26
N ASP A 219 6.52 1.32 -24.41
CA ASP A 219 6.75 2.74 -24.12
C ASP A 219 5.87 3.61 -25.01
N VAL A 220 5.84 3.35 -26.32
CA VAL A 220 4.98 4.06 -27.27
C VAL A 220 3.50 3.88 -26.92
N PHE A 221 3.07 2.67 -26.59
CA PHE A 221 1.68 2.38 -26.24
C PHE A 221 1.26 3.17 -24.99
N TRP A 222 2.01 3.05 -23.90
CA TRP A 222 1.69 3.66 -22.62
C TRP A 222 1.84 5.19 -22.65
N GLU A 223 2.89 5.72 -23.27
CA GLU A 223 3.08 7.16 -23.44
C GLU A 223 1.90 7.80 -24.19
N ARG A 224 1.51 7.21 -25.32
CA ARG A 224 0.44 7.78 -26.17
C ARG A 224 -0.92 7.65 -25.50
N VAL A 225 -1.30 6.46 -25.01
CA VAL A 225 -2.62 6.26 -24.41
C VAL A 225 -2.80 7.10 -23.15
N SER A 226 -1.76 7.23 -22.33
CA SER A 226 -1.84 8.01 -21.08
C SER A 226 -2.00 9.51 -21.32
N ARG A 227 -1.31 10.07 -22.33
CA ARG A 227 -1.40 11.50 -22.66
C ARG A 227 -2.74 11.92 -23.27
N MET A 228 -3.50 10.96 -23.80
CA MET A 228 -4.76 11.23 -24.51
C MET A 228 -6.00 11.07 -23.62
N SER A 229 -5.84 10.79 -22.32
CA SER A 229 -6.95 10.65 -21.37
C SER A 229 -6.66 11.34 -20.05
N ASP A 230 -7.70 11.76 -19.35
CA ASP A 230 -7.61 12.39 -18.04
C ASP A 230 -7.64 11.38 -16.87
N CYS A 231 -7.22 11.87 -15.70
CA CYS A 231 -7.23 11.07 -14.48
C CYS A 231 -8.66 11.03 -13.91
N GLU A 232 -9.16 9.83 -13.63
CA GLU A 232 -10.42 9.62 -12.88
C GLU A 232 -10.08 9.33 -11.42
N LEU A 233 -10.10 10.36 -10.56
CA LEU A 233 -9.67 10.24 -9.17
C LEU A 233 -10.72 9.54 -8.32
N PHE A 234 -10.28 8.63 -7.46
CA PHE A 234 -11.13 8.05 -6.43
C PHE A 234 -10.38 7.88 -5.11
N TYR A 235 -11.15 7.96 -4.03
CA TYR A 235 -10.72 7.76 -2.66
C TYR A 235 -11.79 6.96 -1.92
N ILE A 236 -11.38 6.35 -0.81
CA ILE A 236 -12.30 5.59 0.04
C ILE A 236 -12.78 6.50 1.15
N GLU A 237 -14.10 6.63 1.31
CA GLU A 237 -14.71 7.33 2.42
C GLU A 237 -14.61 6.45 3.68
N LEU A 238 -13.68 6.82 4.56
CA LEU A 238 -13.40 6.13 5.83
C LEU A 238 -13.88 6.95 7.06
N THR A 239 -14.54 8.08 6.82
CA THR A 239 -15.02 8.96 7.88
C THR A 239 -16.25 8.34 8.55
N GLU A 240 -16.08 8.00 9.81
CA GLU A 240 -17.17 7.67 10.72
C GLU A 240 -17.69 8.97 11.36
N ASN A 241 -18.84 8.92 12.04
CA ASN A 241 -19.32 10.07 12.80
C ASN A 241 -18.28 10.49 13.85
N THR A 242 -18.13 11.80 14.06
CA THR A 242 -17.28 12.33 15.14
C THR A 242 -17.68 11.69 16.47
N PRO A 243 -16.74 11.09 17.21
CA PRO A 243 -17.05 10.48 18.49
C PRO A 243 -17.51 11.54 19.49
N ASP A 244 -18.47 11.19 20.35
CA ASP A 244 -18.75 11.99 21.55
C ASP A 244 -17.61 11.77 22.55
N THR A 245 -16.80 12.80 22.77
CA THR A 245 -15.57 12.70 23.58
C THR A 245 -15.71 13.33 24.96
N ASP A 246 -16.77 14.12 25.20
CA ASP A 246 -16.85 15.00 26.36
C ASP A 246 -16.93 14.23 27.69
N GLU A 247 -17.79 13.19 27.75
CA GLU A 247 -17.93 12.36 28.94
C GLU A 247 -16.60 11.67 29.29
N TYR A 248 -15.96 11.06 28.29
CA TYR A 248 -14.70 10.34 28.49
C TYR A 248 -13.58 11.28 28.95
N MET A 249 -13.41 12.42 28.28
CA MET A 249 -12.34 13.38 28.62
C MET A 249 -12.54 13.98 30.02
N ASN A 250 -13.79 14.21 30.43
CA ASN A 250 -14.10 14.64 31.79
C ASN A 250 -13.79 13.56 32.85
N ASN A 251 -14.04 12.30 32.53
CA ASN A 251 -13.71 11.18 33.42
C ASN A 251 -12.20 11.04 33.60
N VAL A 252 -11.42 11.02 32.51
CA VAL A 252 -9.95 10.95 32.57
C VAL A 252 -9.39 12.11 33.38
N LYS A 253 -9.86 13.34 33.14
CA LYS A 253 -9.47 14.52 33.91
C LYS A 253 -9.75 14.38 35.40
N THR A 254 -10.91 13.82 35.76
CA THR A 254 -11.31 13.64 37.16
C THR A 254 -10.39 12.64 37.86
N VAL A 255 -10.05 11.53 37.20
CA VAL A 255 -9.13 10.52 37.72
C VAL A 255 -7.71 11.09 37.89
N LEU A 256 -7.19 11.81 36.89
CA LEU A 256 -5.87 12.43 37.00
C LEU A 256 -5.81 13.51 38.09
N ARG A 257 -6.89 14.27 38.29
CA ARG A 257 -7.00 15.22 39.39
C ARG A 257 -6.91 14.51 40.74
N TYR A 258 -7.61 13.40 40.92
CA TYR A 258 -7.52 12.61 42.15
C TYR A 258 -6.09 12.19 42.47
N TYR A 259 -5.36 11.62 41.50
CA TYR A 259 -3.98 11.21 41.74
C TYR A 259 -3.04 12.41 41.93
N THR A 260 -3.28 13.52 41.24
CA THR A 260 -2.51 14.76 41.45
C THR A 260 -2.71 15.28 42.88
N ASP A 261 -3.95 15.31 43.36
CA ASP A 261 -4.27 15.72 44.73
C ASP A 261 -3.62 14.78 45.76
N LEU A 262 -3.57 13.47 45.47
CA LEU A 262 -2.90 12.49 46.30
C LEU A 262 -1.37 12.71 46.36
N LEU A 263 -0.72 12.97 45.22
CA LEU A 263 0.70 13.31 45.18
C LEU A 263 0.97 14.56 46.01
N VAL A 264 0.25 15.65 45.76
CA VAL A 264 0.49 16.94 46.40
C VAL A 264 0.19 16.90 47.91
N SER A 265 -0.91 16.24 48.30
CA SER A 265 -1.39 16.30 49.69
C SER A 265 -0.79 15.23 50.60
N ALA A 266 -0.50 14.03 50.07
CA ALA A 266 -0.05 12.91 50.87
C ALA A 266 1.42 12.54 50.62
N ASN A 267 1.87 12.57 49.35
CA ASN A 267 3.17 12.04 48.95
C ASN A 267 4.02 13.02 48.11
N PRO A 268 4.26 14.27 48.55
CA PRO A 268 4.83 15.32 47.68
C PRO A 268 6.28 15.09 47.24
N LEU A 269 6.97 14.09 47.81
CA LEU A 269 8.35 13.72 47.51
C LEU A 269 8.46 12.29 46.93
N ASP A 270 7.35 11.71 46.46
CA ASP A 270 7.34 10.39 45.82
C ASP A 270 7.73 10.50 44.34
N ASP A 271 9.01 10.26 44.05
CA ASP A 271 9.57 10.31 42.70
C ASP A 271 8.91 9.31 41.74
N LYS A 272 8.55 8.11 42.23
CA LYS A 272 7.87 7.09 41.44
C LYS A 272 6.50 7.61 40.99
N MET A 273 5.73 8.16 41.93
CA MET A 273 4.42 8.72 41.65
C MET A 273 4.52 9.94 40.73
N LEU A 274 5.51 10.80 40.93
CA LEU A 274 5.77 11.94 40.05
C LEU A 274 6.06 11.49 38.61
N VAL A 275 6.92 10.47 38.41
CA VAL A 275 7.25 9.96 37.07
C VAL A 275 6.02 9.33 36.40
N LEU A 276 5.30 8.45 37.10
CA LEU A 276 4.12 7.78 36.54
C LEU A 276 3.00 8.78 36.19
N LEU A 277 2.74 9.76 37.07
CA LEU A 277 1.76 10.82 36.79
C LEU A 277 2.23 11.79 35.71
N GLY A 278 3.54 12.05 35.62
CA GLY A 278 4.13 12.82 34.53
C GLY A 278 3.88 12.19 33.17
N ILE A 279 4.15 10.88 33.04
CA ILE A 279 3.89 10.11 31.81
C ILE A 279 2.38 10.09 31.49
N ALA A 280 1.53 9.74 32.45
CA ALA A 280 0.08 9.68 32.25
C ALA A 280 -0.52 11.05 31.88
N THR A 281 0.00 12.13 32.46
CA THR A 281 -0.42 13.50 32.14
C THR A 281 0.06 13.93 30.75
N TYR A 282 1.27 13.52 30.34
CA TYR A 282 1.77 13.76 28.98
C TYR A 282 0.88 13.07 27.95
N SER A 283 0.57 11.79 28.17
CA SER A 283 -0.42 11.04 27.38
C SER A 283 -1.78 11.74 27.32
N TYR A 284 -2.33 12.18 28.46
CA TYR A 284 -3.60 12.93 28.50
C TYR A 284 -3.55 14.25 27.72
N LYS A 285 -2.43 14.98 27.76
CA LYS A 285 -2.27 16.20 26.97
C LYS A 285 -2.27 15.92 25.46
N ARG A 286 -1.67 14.82 25.02
CA ARG A 286 -1.75 14.37 23.62
C ARG A 286 -3.19 14.04 23.22
N LEU A 287 -3.93 13.35 24.10
CA LEU A 287 -5.34 13.08 23.87
C LEU A 287 -6.19 14.35 23.83
N LEU A 288 -5.88 15.35 24.65
CA LEU A 288 -6.51 16.68 24.58
C LEU A 288 -6.23 17.39 23.24
N GLU A 289 -5.01 17.30 22.70
CA GLU A 289 -4.67 17.83 21.37
C GLU A 289 -5.49 17.12 20.29
N LEU A 290 -5.63 15.80 20.37
CA LEU A 290 -6.44 15.00 19.45
C LEU A 290 -7.88 15.54 19.35
N VAL A 291 -8.52 15.72 20.51
CA VAL A 291 -9.92 16.15 20.59
C VAL A 291 -10.08 17.62 20.20
N LYS A 292 -9.27 18.52 20.76
CA LYS A 292 -9.41 19.97 20.54
C LYS A 292 -9.18 20.40 19.09
N HIS A 293 -8.40 19.64 18.36
CA HIS A 293 -8.03 19.94 16.98
C HIS A 293 -8.62 18.94 15.98
N GLU A 294 -9.58 18.10 16.42
CA GLU A 294 -10.31 17.14 15.57
C GLU A 294 -9.38 16.22 14.74
N LEU A 295 -8.28 15.78 15.34
CA LEU A 295 -7.19 15.08 14.65
C LEU A 295 -7.46 13.59 14.40
N PHE A 296 -8.69 13.11 14.62
CA PHE A 296 -9.08 11.70 14.61
C PHE A 296 -8.67 10.95 13.33
N HIS A 297 -8.73 11.63 12.18
CA HIS A 297 -8.50 11.03 10.85
C HIS A 297 -7.19 11.49 10.20
N THR A 298 -6.28 12.07 10.99
CA THR A 298 -5.09 12.78 10.48
C THR A 298 -3.79 12.02 10.73
N ILE A 299 -2.73 12.43 10.01
CA ILE A 299 -1.36 11.93 10.23
C ILE A 299 -0.94 12.18 11.69
N SER A 300 -1.21 13.39 12.20
CA SER A 300 -0.92 13.75 13.60
C SER A 300 -1.69 12.89 14.60
N GLY A 301 -2.86 12.36 14.24
CA GLY A 301 -3.59 11.41 15.07
C GLY A 301 -2.82 10.09 15.28
N ARG A 302 -2.15 9.58 14.23
CA ARG A 302 -1.28 8.39 14.32
C ARG A 302 -0.08 8.62 15.22
N SER A 303 0.50 9.82 15.14
CA SER A 303 1.56 10.28 16.05
C SER A 303 1.14 10.20 17.52
N ILE A 304 -0.10 10.58 17.82
CA ILE A 304 -0.65 10.55 19.18
C ILE A 304 -0.78 9.11 19.66
N VAL A 305 -1.38 8.20 18.87
CA VAL A 305 -1.50 6.77 19.24
C VAL A 305 -0.14 6.16 19.56
N ARG A 306 0.84 6.35 18.67
CA ARG A 306 2.21 5.84 18.87
C ARG A 306 2.81 6.29 20.21
N VAL A 307 2.65 7.57 20.54
CA VAL A 307 3.18 8.14 21.80
C VAL A 307 2.47 7.55 23.01
N LEU A 308 1.13 7.42 22.97
CA LEU A 308 0.37 6.79 24.06
C LEU A 308 0.84 5.35 24.30
N ILE A 309 1.11 4.58 23.24
CA ILE A 309 1.64 3.21 23.34
C ILE A 309 3.01 3.20 24.00
N GLU A 310 3.91 4.07 23.56
CA GLU A 310 5.28 4.15 24.09
C GLU A 310 5.28 4.52 25.58
N ASP A 311 4.49 5.52 25.95
CA ASP A 311 4.28 5.95 27.33
C ASP A 311 3.79 4.80 28.21
N TYR A 312 2.75 4.08 27.77
CA TYR A 312 2.19 2.94 28.48
C TYR A 312 3.23 1.81 28.67
N ILE A 313 3.94 1.43 27.60
CA ILE A 313 4.99 0.40 27.67
C ILE A 313 6.10 0.83 28.63
N MET A 314 6.50 2.11 28.59
CA MET A 314 7.52 2.65 29.47
C MET A 314 7.10 2.64 30.94
N MET A 315 5.84 2.97 31.27
CA MET A 315 5.32 2.85 32.64
C MET A 315 5.45 1.42 33.17
N LYS A 316 4.98 0.43 32.40
CA LYS A 316 5.10 -0.99 32.78
C LYS A 316 6.56 -1.43 32.90
N TYR A 317 7.42 -0.96 31.99
CA TYR A 317 8.84 -1.31 32.00
C TYR A 317 9.54 -0.82 33.26
N LEU A 318 9.28 0.43 33.66
CA LEU A 318 9.85 1.01 34.88
C LEU A 318 9.39 0.24 36.12
N LEU A 319 8.09 -0.05 36.23
CA LEU A 319 7.51 -0.84 37.32
C LEU A 319 8.10 -2.25 37.39
N GLN A 320 8.21 -2.95 36.26
CA GLN A 320 8.75 -4.32 36.24
C GLN A 320 10.20 -4.40 36.72
N ASN A 321 10.99 -3.34 36.48
CA ASN A 321 12.43 -3.33 36.80
C ASN A 321 12.77 -2.63 38.11
N GLU A 322 11.81 -2.00 38.80
CA GLU A 322 12.09 -1.18 39.99
C GLU A 322 12.71 -1.96 41.15
N SER A 323 12.41 -3.27 41.25
CA SER A 323 12.96 -4.13 42.30
C SER A 323 14.37 -4.64 42.02
N THR A 324 14.83 -4.55 40.77
CA THR A 324 16.12 -5.08 40.30
C THR A 324 17.07 -4.00 39.78
N HIS A 325 16.59 -2.77 39.68
CA HIS A 325 17.33 -1.62 39.16
C HIS A 325 17.25 -0.47 40.17
N ASP A 326 18.31 -0.32 40.96
CA ASP A 326 18.40 0.74 41.97
C ASP A 326 18.23 2.11 41.32
N ASN A 327 17.39 2.97 41.92
CA ASN A 327 17.20 4.37 41.51
C ASN A 327 16.67 4.58 40.07
N ILE A 328 15.97 3.59 39.50
CA ILE A 328 15.45 3.64 38.11
C ILE A 328 14.62 4.90 37.81
N TRP A 329 13.86 5.40 38.78
CA TRP A 329 12.96 6.55 38.61
C TRP A 329 13.73 7.85 38.36
N ALA A 330 14.72 8.15 39.19
CA ALA A 330 15.57 9.33 39.01
C ALA A 330 16.45 9.17 37.76
N GLU A 331 16.98 7.98 37.49
CA GLU A 331 17.75 7.72 36.27
C GLU A 331 16.93 7.94 35.00
N TYR A 332 15.64 7.59 35.00
CA TYR A 332 14.75 7.85 33.88
C TYR A 332 14.56 9.36 33.64
N GLN A 333 14.37 10.14 34.71
CA GLN A 333 14.29 11.61 34.62
C GLN A 333 15.59 12.21 34.06
N TYR A 334 16.75 11.82 34.61
CA TYR A 334 18.04 12.34 34.15
C TYR A 334 18.43 11.87 32.75
N TYR A 335 17.99 10.68 32.33
CA TYR A 335 18.12 10.24 30.95
C TYR A 335 17.41 11.21 29.98
N GLY A 336 16.17 11.59 30.29
CA GLY A 336 15.40 12.54 29.48
C GLY A 336 16.03 13.93 29.47
N ILE A 337 16.40 14.46 30.65
CA ILE A 337 17.07 15.75 30.78
C ILE A 337 18.45 15.75 30.09
N GLY A 338 19.18 14.63 30.12
CA GLY A 338 20.44 14.44 29.41
C GLY A 338 20.31 14.61 27.90
N GLN A 339 19.17 14.24 27.29
CA GLN A 339 18.93 14.49 25.86
C GLN A 339 18.83 15.99 25.56
N TYR A 340 18.18 16.76 26.43
CA TYR A 340 18.10 18.22 26.28
C TYR A 340 19.46 18.88 26.49
N LYS A 341 20.26 18.41 27.46
CA LYS A 341 21.64 18.86 27.64
C LYS A 341 22.44 18.71 26.34
N LEU A 342 22.34 17.56 25.67
CA LEU A 342 23.05 17.32 24.41
C LEU A 342 22.66 18.31 23.31
N ILE A 343 21.38 18.68 23.21
CA ILE A 343 20.91 19.67 22.24
C ILE A 343 21.46 21.06 22.58
N VAL A 344 21.37 21.48 23.85
CA VAL A 344 21.87 22.77 24.33
C VAL A 344 23.38 22.89 24.11
N GLU A 345 24.16 21.90 24.51
CA GLU A 345 25.62 21.94 24.38
C GLU A 345 26.06 21.99 22.90
N ARG A 346 25.34 21.28 22.00
CA ARG A 346 25.56 21.41 20.55
C ARG A 346 25.23 22.81 20.03
N TYR A 347 24.14 23.41 20.49
CA TYR A 347 23.77 24.78 20.11
C TYR A 347 24.82 25.78 20.57
N LEU A 348 25.22 25.74 21.85
CA LEU A 348 26.26 26.60 22.42
C LEU A 348 27.60 26.42 21.69
N GLN A 349 28.03 25.18 21.47
CA GLN A 349 29.25 24.87 20.71
C GLN A 349 29.21 25.40 19.28
N SER A 350 28.03 25.42 18.65
CA SER A 350 27.89 25.91 17.28
C SER A 350 28.14 27.41 17.13
N GLY A 351 28.02 28.19 18.21
CA GLY A 351 28.12 29.65 18.20
C GLY A 351 27.06 30.35 17.35
N LYS A 352 26.00 29.64 16.93
CA LYS A 352 24.92 30.19 16.10
C LYS A 352 23.92 30.96 16.96
N THR A 353 23.30 31.97 16.34
CA THR A 353 22.12 32.64 16.91
C THR A 353 20.90 32.29 16.07
N LEU A 354 19.87 31.73 16.71
CA LEU A 354 18.65 31.26 16.04
C LEU A 354 17.40 31.95 16.63
N PRO A 355 17.20 33.26 16.38
CA PRO A 355 16.16 34.05 17.07
C PRO A 355 14.73 33.65 16.71
N ASN A 356 14.52 33.01 15.56
CA ASN A 356 13.21 32.55 15.08
C ASN A 356 13.00 31.04 15.26
N SER A 357 13.84 30.37 16.06
CA SER A 357 13.68 28.96 16.38
C SER A 357 12.48 28.74 17.32
N HIS A 358 11.69 27.71 17.07
CA HIS A 358 10.67 27.27 18.04
C HIS A 358 11.30 26.62 19.28
N VAL A 359 12.54 26.11 19.17
CA VAL A 359 13.31 25.60 20.31
C VAL A 359 13.88 26.77 21.09
N HIS A 360 13.48 26.89 22.35
CA HIS A 360 13.94 27.94 23.27
C HIS A 360 15.16 27.45 24.06
N TYR A 361 16.36 27.59 23.49
CA TYR A 361 17.60 27.04 24.05
C TYR A 361 17.90 27.52 25.48
N ASP A 362 17.68 28.80 25.78
CA ASP A 362 17.94 29.34 27.12
C ASP A 362 17.03 28.72 28.19
N TYR A 363 15.76 28.48 27.84
CA TYR A 363 14.81 27.81 28.73
C TYR A 363 15.16 26.33 28.89
N MET A 364 15.59 25.67 27.81
CA MET A 364 16.07 24.29 27.85
C MET A 364 17.32 24.16 28.74
N ASP A 365 18.27 25.10 28.70
CA ASP A 365 19.45 25.12 29.58
C ASP A 365 19.06 25.34 31.05
N MET A 366 18.02 26.15 31.32
CA MET A 366 17.45 26.30 32.66
C MET A 366 16.86 24.97 33.19
N LEU A 367 16.09 24.25 32.36
CA LEU A 367 15.54 22.94 32.73
C LEU A 367 16.64 21.92 33.03
N VAL A 368 17.71 21.91 32.23
CA VAL A 368 18.85 21.01 32.45
C VAL A 368 19.55 21.27 33.79
N ASN A 369 19.55 22.52 34.26
CA ASN A 369 20.16 22.91 35.54
C ASN A 369 19.19 22.94 36.74
N GLU A 370 17.93 22.51 36.58
CA GLU A 370 16.86 22.76 37.56
C GLU A 370 17.12 22.08 38.92
N TYR A 371 17.44 20.79 38.91
CA TYR A 371 17.60 19.99 40.15
C TYR A 371 19.04 19.56 40.42
N LYS A 372 19.87 19.47 39.38
CA LYS A 372 21.27 19.07 39.46
C LYS A 372 22.09 19.97 38.55
N ASN A 373 23.28 20.35 39.00
CA ASN A 373 24.21 21.09 38.15
C ASN A 373 24.51 20.27 36.89
N LYS A 374 24.36 20.90 35.71
CA LYS A 374 24.48 20.22 34.41
C LYS A 374 25.81 19.52 34.20
N GLU A 375 26.89 19.97 34.83
CA GLU A 375 28.22 19.33 34.74
C GLU A 375 28.22 17.89 35.28
N PHE A 376 27.22 17.51 36.08
CA PHE A 376 27.07 16.16 36.63
C PHE A 376 25.93 15.35 35.98
N ILE A 377 25.42 15.80 34.82
CA ILE A 377 24.39 15.09 34.04
C ILE A 377 25.04 14.47 32.79
N ASP A 378 24.95 13.16 32.66
CA ASP A 378 25.47 12.45 31.47
C ASP A 378 24.49 12.53 30.29
N MET A 379 25.03 12.39 29.07
CA MET A 379 24.28 12.48 27.81
C MET A 379 24.30 11.11 27.10
N ASP A 380 23.54 10.14 27.61
CA ASP A 380 23.45 8.80 27.02
C ASP A 380 22.69 8.85 25.68
N THR A 381 23.36 8.52 24.57
CA THR A 381 22.73 8.55 23.23
C THR A 381 22.02 7.25 22.85
N THR A 382 22.01 6.26 23.74
CA THR A 382 21.26 5.01 23.55
C THR A 382 19.83 5.17 24.06
N TYR A 383 18.93 4.23 23.73
CA TYR A 383 17.58 4.25 24.31
C TYR A 383 17.66 3.89 25.81
N PHE A 384 16.80 4.46 26.66
CA PHE A 384 16.86 4.26 28.12
C PHE A 384 17.06 2.78 28.49
N ASN A 385 18.11 2.49 29.26
CA ASN A 385 18.51 1.14 29.67
C ASN A 385 18.90 0.20 28.50
N LYS A 386 19.39 0.76 27.38
CA LYS A 386 19.97 0.08 26.20
C LYS A 386 19.07 -0.93 25.49
N GLN A 387 17.81 -1.03 25.88
CA GLN A 387 16.82 -1.90 25.25
C GLN A 387 15.88 -1.04 24.42
N ASN A 388 15.73 -1.36 23.13
CA ASN A 388 14.80 -0.64 22.26
C ASN A 388 13.34 -0.89 22.68
N ILE A 389 12.44 -0.03 22.21
CA ILE A 389 11.02 -0.08 22.56
C ILE A 389 10.38 -1.45 22.25
N ARG A 390 10.78 -2.12 21.16
CA ARG A 390 10.34 -3.49 20.84
C ARG A 390 10.71 -4.49 21.92
N GLY A 391 11.95 -4.46 22.38
CA GLY A 391 12.44 -5.31 23.46
C GLY A 391 11.67 -5.07 24.75
N LYS A 392 11.38 -3.80 25.07
CA LYS A 392 10.58 -3.43 26.24
C LYS A 392 9.15 -3.92 26.14
N ALA A 393 8.51 -3.75 24.99
CA ALA A 393 7.17 -4.27 24.74
C ALA A 393 7.08 -5.78 25.00
N ILE A 394 8.06 -6.54 24.52
CA ILE A 394 8.15 -7.99 24.76
C ILE A 394 8.31 -8.28 26.26
N SER A 395 9.18 -7.55 26.98
CA SER A 395 9.42 -7.84 28.40
C SER A 395 8.21 -7.57 29.29
N VAL A 396 7.38 -6.57 28.95
CA VAL A 396 6.18 -6.20 29.70
C VAL A 396 4.90 -6.89 29.20
N GLY A 397 5.02 -7.83 28.26
CA GLY A 397 3.88 -8.60 27.73
C GLY A 397 2.99 -7.85 26.72
N GLU A 398 3.46 -6.75 26.13
CA GLU A 398 2.72 -5.90 25.17
C GLU A 398 3.26 -6.04 23.74
N LYS A 399 3.72 -7.24 23.37
CA LYS A 399 4.27 -7.49 22.04
C LYS A 399 3.26 -7.23 20.92
N ASP A 400 1.99 -7.58 21.13
CA ASP A 400 0.96 -7.43 20.11
C ASP A 400 0.59 -5.95 19.89
N LEU A 401 0.57 -5.15 20.95
CA LEU A 401 0.41 -3.70 20.85
C LEU A 401 1.52 -3.07 20.01
N PHE A 402 2.76 -3.55 20.17
CA PHE A 402 3.89 -3.12 19.36
C PHE A 402 3.76 -3.55 17.89
N ASP A 403 3.58 -4.86 17.65
CA ASP A 403 3.62 -5.44 16.31
C ASP A 403 2.43 -4.98 15.43
N PHE A 404 1.27 -4.68 16.02
CA PHE A 404 0.06 -4.33 15.27
C PHE A 404 -0.13 -2.81 15.09
N TYR A 405 0.17 -2.03 16.12
CA TYR A 405 -0.13 -0.60 16.14
C TYR A 405 1.13 0.27 16.08
N TYR A 406 2.09 0.05 17.00
CA TYR A 406 3.29 0.90 17.06
C TYR A 406 4.10 0.88 15.76
N ASP A 407 4.37 -0.30 15.19
CA ASP A 407 5.13 -0.43 13.94
C ASP A 407 4.40 0.23 12.74
N TYR A 408 3.07 0.15 12.72
CA TYR A 408 2.24 0.83 11.71
C TYR A 408 2.32 2.36 11.87
N ASP A 409 2.08 2.89 13.07
CA ASP A 409 2.10 4.34 13.31
C ASP A 409 3.51 4.93 13.17
N SER A 410 4.55 4.15 13.48
CA SER A 410 5.95 4.56 13.28
C SER A 410 6.27 4.81 11.80
N ALA A 411 5.52 4.23 10.86
CA ALA A 411 5.69 4.53 9.44
C ALA A 411 5.31 5.98 9.09
N PHE A 412 4.32 6.56 9.78
CA PHE A 412 3.88 7.95 9.57
C PHE A 412 4.92 8.94 10.08
N GLU A 413 5.53 8.64 11.23
CA GLU A 413 6.57 9.46 11.86
C GLU A 413 7.85 9.56 11.03
N HIS A 414 8.17 8.49 10.31
CA HIS A 414 9.36 8.42 9.47
C HIS A 414 9.09 8.75 8.00
N GLY A 415 7.85 9.06 7.62
CA GLY A 415 7.47 9.29 6.22
C GLY A 415 7.79 8.09 5.34
N LEU A 416 7.54 6.87 5.81
CA LEU A 416 7.77 5.66 5.01
C LEU A 416 6.72 5.54 3.91
N TRP A 417 7.08 4.88 2.81
CA TRP A 417 6.25 4.83 1.60
C TRP A 417 4.82 4.29 1.84
N GLY A 418 4.64 3.35 2.77
CA GLY A 418 3.31 2.85 3.14
C GLY A 418 2.39 3.97 3.66
N ALA A 419 2.89 4.76 4.62
CA ALA A 419 2.18 5.92 5.16
C ALA A 419 1.95 6.99 4.08
N ILE A 420 2.99 7.34 3.29
CA ILE A 420 2.84 8.31 2.18
C ILE A 420 1.77 7.89 1.20
N ARG A 421 1.74 6.61 0.81
CA ARG A 421 0.70 6.09 -0.07
C ARG A 421 -0.67 6.31 0.60
N GLU A 422 -0.82 5.84 1.82
CA GLU A 422 -2.12 5.83 2.51
C GLU A 422 -2.68 7.24 2.73
N SER A 423 -1.85 8.19 3.19
CA SER A 423 -2.31 9.50 3.66
C SER A 423 -2.17 10.65 2.68
N SER A 424 -1.34 10.52 1.64
CA SER A 424 -0.93 11.69 0.83
C SER A 424 -1.06 11.46 -0.67
N LEU A 425 -1.54 10.30 -1.08
CA LEU A 425 -1.78 9.96 -2.48
C LEU A 425 -3.21 9.45 -2.66
N ILE A 426 -3.83 9.83 -3.78
CA ILE A 426 -5.12 9.30 -4.26
C ILE A 426 -4.90 8.47 -5.52
N LYS A 427 -5.82 7.54 -5.78
CA LYS A 427 -5.67 6.58 -6.87
C LYS A 427 -6.42 7.09 -8.11
N CYS A 428 -5.80 6.95 -9.27
CA CYS A 428 -6.48 7.12 -10.55
C CYS A 428 -7.15 5.79 -10.95
N ASN A 429 -8.41 5.86 -11.38
CA ASN A 429 -9.21 4.74 -11.88
C ASN A 429 -9.05 4.53 -13.39
N SER A 430 -8.27 5.38 -14.07
CA SER A 430 -8.07 5.30 -15.52
C SER A 430 -7.11 4.16 -15.87
N PRO A 431 -7.54 3.17 -16.68
CA PRO A 431 -6.69 2.04 -17.06
C PRO A 431 -5.59 2.43 -18.07
N SER A 432 -5.71 3.54 -18.80
CA SER A 432 -4.62 4.11 -19.60
C SER A 432 -3.48 4.68 -18.75
N HIS A 433 -3.75 5.01 -17.48
CA HIS A 433 -2.79 5.60 -16.55
C HIS A 433 -2.16 4.58 -15.62
N GLN A 434 -2.31 3.29 -15.92
CA GLN A 434 -1.81 2.19 -15.09
C GLN A 434 -2.35 2.21 -13.66
N TYR A 435 -3.53 2.83 -13.45
CA TYR A 435 -4.07 3.12 -12.14
C TYR A 435 -3.04 3.80 -11.21
N HIS A 436 -2.25 4.75 -11.69
CA HIS A 436 -1.19 5.36 -10.89
C HIS A 436 -1.72 6.11 -9.65
N CYS A 437 -0.81 6.59 -8.82
CA CYS A 437 -1.14 7.45 -7.68
C CYS A 437 -0.83 8.92 -8.02
N ILE A 438 -1.61 9.84 -7.47
CA ILE A 438 -1.44 11.29 -7.63
C ILE A 438 -1.38 11.95 -6.24
N PRO A 439 -0.55 12.99 -6.02
CA PRO A 439 -0.57 13.77 -4.80
C PRO A 439 -1.95 14.32 -4.45
N ASP A 440 -2.41 14.05 -3.23
CA ASP A 440 -3.69 14.53 -2.71
C ASP A 440 -3.52 15.86 -1.98
N ILE A 441 -3.24 16.92 -2.74
CA ILE A 441 -2.99 18.26 -2.20
C ILE A 441 -4.25 18.92 -1.62
N GLU A 442 -5.42 18.41 -1.99
CA GLU A 442 -6.73 18.88 -1.50
C GLU A 442 -7.18 18.11 -0.26
N ASP A 443 -6.38 17.16 0.24
CA ASP A 443 -6.62 16.40 1.47
C ASP A 443 -7.99 15.68 1.48
N ASN A 444 -8.31 14.99 0.37
CA ASN A 444 -9.54 14.23 0.21
C ASN A 444 -9.52 12.87 0.93
N GLN A 445 -8.38 12.16 0.87
CA GLN A 445 -8.22 10.83 1.44
C GLN A 445 -8.05 10.93 2.95
N LYS A 446 -9.13 10.65 3.67
CA LYS A 446 -9.10 10.51 5.13
C LYS A 446 -8.76 9.09 5.55
N MET A 447 -8.13 8.94 6.70
CA MET A 447 -7.83 7.64 7.30
C MET A 447 -8.89 7.28 8.34
N LYS A 448 -8.89 6.03 8.82
CA LYS A 448 -9.80 5.61 9.90
C LYS A 448 -9.54 6.42 11.19
N SER A 449 -10.58 6.62 12.00
CA SER A 449 -10.46 7.31 13.30
C SER A 449 -9.49 6.56 14.23
N VAL A 450 -8.61 7.30 14.93
CA VAL A 450 -7.75 6.76 16.01
C VAL A 450 -8.42 6.75 17.38
N TRP A 451 -9.65 7.26 17.49
CA TRP A 451 -10.25 7.56 18.79
C TRP A 451 -10.30 6.35 19.71
N ASN A 452 -10.78 5.21 19.21
CA ASN A 452 -10.93 4.00 20.02
C ASN A 452 -9.59 3.45 20.49
N ASP A 453 -8.56 3.47 19.63
CA ASP A 453 -7.21 3.03 19.99
C ASP A 453 -6.65 3.94 21.11
N CYS A 454 -6.80 5.26 20.97
CA CYS A 454 -6.42 6.23 21.99
C CYS A 454 -7.13 6.00 23.34
N VAL A 455 -8.43 5.74 23.32
CA VAL A 455 -9.24 5.44 24.52
C VAL A 455 -8.76 4.15 25.18
N GLU A 456 -8.54 3.09 24.40
CA GLU A 456 -8.08 1.80 24.91
C GLU A 456 -6.72 1.95 25.61
N ILE A 457 -5.76 2.61 24.96
CA ILE A 457 -4.41 2.81 25.52
C ILE A 457 -4.46 3.71 26.75
N MET A 458 -5.25 4.79 26.74
CA MET A 458 -5.39 5.66 27.90
C MET A 458 -6.05 4.93 29.09
N ASN A 459 -7.03 4.06 28.83
CA ASN A 459 -7.62 3.20 29.87
C ASN A 459 -6.59 2.24 30.45
N LYS A 460 -5.74 1.63 29.62
CA LYS A 460 -4.62 0.79 30.07
C LYS A 460 -3.64 1.59 30.94
N THR A 461 -3.32 2.82 30.56
CA THR A 461 -2.48 3.75 31.34
C THR A 461 -3.09 4.08 32.70
N LEU A 462 -4.39 4.38 32.76
CA LEU A 462 -5.10 4.64 34.02
C LEU A 462 -5.20 3.37 34.90
N ALA A 463 -5.36 2.20 34.29
CA ALA A 463 -5.38 0.93 35.01
C ALA A 463 -4.04 0.63 35.72
N VAL A 464 -2.91 1.02 35.12
CA VAL A 464 -1.60 0.93 35.79
C VAL A 464 -1.57 1.81 37.04
N LEU A 465 -2.09 3.04 36.98
CA LEU A 465 -2.17 3.91 38.16
C LEU A 465 -3.10 3.33 39.24
N GLU A 466 -4.24 2.76 38.84
CA GLU A 466 -5.18 2.09 39.74
C GLU A 466 -4.55 0.87 40.42
N GLU A 467 -3.77 0.07 39.70
CA GLU A 467 -3.07 -1.09 40.25
C GLU A 467 -2.03 -0.68 41.31
N VAL A 468 -1.28 0.40 41.05
CA VAL A 468 -0.18 0.86 41.91
C VAL A 468 -0.69 1.65 43.13
N TYR A 469 -1.68 2.53 42.96
CA TYR A 469 -2.11 3.48 43.99
C TYR A 469 -3.54 3.29 44.48
N GLY A 470 -4.33 2.44 43.82
CA GLY A 470 -5.75 2.27 44.07
C GLY A 470 -6.60 3.42 43.50
N LEU A 471 -7.88 3.13 43.23
CA LEU A 471 -8.85 4.14 42.80
C LEU A 471 -10.17 3.97 43.57
N PRO A 472 -10.75 5.04 44.16
CA PRO A 472 -12.06 4.98 44.79
C PRO A 472 -13.15 4.48 43.83
N SER A 473 -14.00 3.57 44.30
CA SER A 473 -15.00 2.88 43.46
C SER A 473 -15.96 3.80 42.70
N HIS A 474 -16.28 4.97 43.28
CA HIS A 474 -17.14 5.99 42.64
C HIS A 474 -16.46 6.68 41.43
N LEU A 475 -15.13 6.66 41.35
CA LEU A 475 -14.36 7.16 40.20
C LEU A 475 -14.12 6.06 39.15
N SER A 476 -14.14 4.78 39.54
CA SER A 476 -13.91 3.65 38.61
C SER A 476 -15.03 3.46 37.56
N LYS A 477 -16.26 3.88 37.85
CA LYS A 477 -17.44 3.66 36.99
C LYS A 477 -17.39 4.42 35.65
N GLY A 478 -16.50 5.39 35.51
CA GLY A 478 -16.35 6.21 34.29
C GLY A 478 -15.26 5.76 33.32
N VAL A 479 -14.42 4.79 33.70
CA VAL A 479 -13.22 4.37 32.92
C VAL A 479 -13.44 3.02 32.20
N LYS A 480 -14.41 2.21 32.64
CA LYS A 480 -14.62 0.82 32.18
C LYS A 480 -15.90 0.60 31.36
N LYS A 481 -16.39 1.60 30.62
CA LYS A 481 -17.46 1.36 29.64
C LYS A 481 -16.82 0.99 28.31
N ASP A 482 -16.90 -0.30 28.00
CA ASP A 482 -17.01 -0.95 26.68
C ASP A 482 -16.18 -2.25 26.68
N GLU A 483 -16.79 -3.30 27.25
CA GLU A 483 -16.60 -4.69 26.80
C GLU A 483 -17.76 -5.06 25.87
#